data_AF-A0AAU3BU76-F1
#
_entry.id   AF-A0AAU3BU76-F1
#
_cell.length_a   1.000
_cell.length_b   1.000
_cell.length_c   1.000
_cell.angle_alpha   90.00
_cell.angle_beta   90.00
_cell.angle_gamma   90.00
#
_symmetry.space_group_name_H-M   'P 1'
#
loop_
_entity.id
_entity.type
_entity.pdbx_description
1 polymer ?
#
loop_
_entity_poly.entity_id
_entity_poly.type
_entity_poly.pdbx_seq_one_letter_code
_entity_poly.pdbx_strand_id
1 'polypeptide(L)'
;MNRDYAEPLDMATLARAALMSPGHFQRSFREAFGETPYTYLMTRRIERAKALLRRGDMTVTEVCFAVGCTSLGSFSSRFTELVGETPSAYRARPHDHGAPIPSCVARRMTRPARHRNPEAEPGTRL
;
A
#
# COMPACT_ATOMS: atom_id res chain seq x y z
N MET A 1 -13.81 -4.70 1.38
CA MET A 1 -12.78 -4.80 0.32
C MET A 1 -11.34 -4.71 0.83
N ASN A 2 -10.94 -3.68 1.58
CA ASN A 2 -9.50 -3.47 1.88
C ASN A 2 -8.87 -4.54 2.79
N ARG A 3 -9.68 -5.21 3.64
CA ARG A 3 -9.19 -6.18 4.61
C ARG A 3 -9.09 -7.61 4.03
N ASP A 4 -10.03 -7.95 3.15
CA ASP A 4 -10.20 -9.33 2.63
C ASP A 4 -9.86 -9.43 1.14
N TYR A 5 -8.86 -8.66 0.68
CA TYR A 5 -8.53 -8.54 -0.74
C TYR A 5 -8.13 -9.88 -1.41
N ALA A 6 -7.69 -10.87 -0.62
CA ALA A 6 -7.28 -12.17 -1.11
C ALA A 6 -8.45 -13.12 -1.36
N GLU A 7 -9.63 -12.82 -0.83
CA GLU A 7 -10.81 -13.67 -1.04
C GLU A 7 -11.42 -13.46 -2.44
N PRO A 8 -12.08 -14.48 -3.00
CA PRO A 8 -12.84 -14.33 -4.23
C PRO A 8 -13.87 -13.20 -4.11
N LEU A 9 -14.01 -12.41 -5.19
CA LEU A 9 -15.00 -11.34 -5.23
C LEU A 9 -16.41 -11.92 -5.37
N ASP A 10 -17.14 -12.07 -4.26
CA ASP A 10 -18.57 -12.37 -4.30
C ASP A 10 -19.40 -11.09 -4.29
N MET A 11 -19.84 -10.70 -5.49
CA MET A 11 -20.68 -9.54 -5.72
C MET A 11 -22.03 -9.62 -4.99
N ALA A 12 -22.61 -10.82 -4.84
CA ALA A 12 -23.88 -10.99 -4.14
C ALA A 12 -23.68 -10.77 -2.64
N THR A 13 -22.60 -11.29 -2.06
CA THR A 13 -22.24 -11.04 -0.65
C THR A 13 -22.00 -9.56 -0.39
N LEU A 14 -21.25 -8.87 -1.25
CA LEU A 14 -20.97 -7.45 -1.09
C LEU A 14 -22.23 -6.59 -1.21
N ALA A 15 -23.10 -6.90 -2.17
CA ALA A 15 -24.37 -6.21 -2.33
C ALA A 15 -25.30 -6.43 -1.13
N ARG A 16 -25.40 -7.67 -0.63
CA ARG A 16 -26.15 -7.99 0.60
C ARG A 16 -25.62 -7.23 1.81
N ALA A 17 -24.30 -7.18 1.99
CA ALA A 17 -23.67 -6.42 3.07
C ALA A 17 -23.96 -4.92 2.99
N ALA A 18 -24.16 -4.40 1.77
CA ALA A 18 -24.55 -3.01 1.51
C ALA A 18 -26.07 -2.78 1.47
N LEU A 19 -26.90 -3.80 1.78
CA LEU A 19 -28.37 -3.76 1.69
C LEU A 19 -28.89 -3.36 0.30
N MET A 20 -28.19 -3.77 -0.74
CA MET A 20 -28.47 -3.44 -2.14
C MET A 20 -28.63 -4.69 -3.00
N SER A 21 -29.33 -4.54 -4.13
CA SER A 21 -29.23 -5.52 -5.20
C SER A 21 -27.84 -5.43 -5.87
N PRO A 22 -27.33 -6.53 -6.48
CA PRO A 22 -26.01 -6.52 -7.12
C PRO A 22 -25.83 -5.43 -8.18
N GLY A 23 -26.86 -5.19 -9.00
CA GLY A 23 -26.83 -4.16 -10.04
C GLY A 23 -26.85 -2.74 -9.47
N HIS A 24 -27.60 -2.49 -8.39
CA HIS A 24 -27.59 -1.18 -7.72
C HIS A 24 -26.22 -0.95 -7.06
N PHE A 25 -25.71 -1.94 -6.34
CA PHE A 25 -24.38 -1.88 -5.72
C PHE A 25 -23.28 -1.55 -6.73
N GLN A 26 -23.24 -2.20 -7.89
CA GLN A 26 -22.23 -1.90 -8.92
C GLN A 26 -22.28 -0.45 -9.41
N ARG A 27 -23.49 0.09 -9.63
CA ARG A 27 -23.67 1.48 -10.07
C ARG A 27 -23.25 2.46 -8.98
N SER A 28 -23.77 2.29 -7.77
CA SER A 28 -23.44 3.15 -6.62
C SER A 28 -21.95 3.09 -6.28
N PHE A 29 -21.31 1.92 -6.40
CA PHE A 29 -19.88 1.79 -6.20
C PHE A 29 -19.10 2.58 -7.26
N ARG A 30 -19.50 2.49 -8.52
CA ARG A 30 -18.85 3.24 -9.60
C ARG A 30 -19.04 4.76 -9.44
N GLU A 31 -20.22 5.19 -9.02
CA GLU A 31 -20.50 6.60 -8.71
C GLU A 31 -19.63 7.11 -7.55
N ALA A 32 -19.42 6.28 -6.51
CA ALA A 32 -18.64 6.66 -5.34
C ALA A 32 -17.11 6.59 -5.55
N PHE A 33 -16.60 5.59 -6.28
CA PHE A 33 -15.17 5.30 -6.41
C PHE A 33 -14.60 5.56 -7.80
N GLY A 34 -15.44 5.88 -8.80
CA GLY A 34 -15.03 6.13 -10.19
C GLY A 34 -14.71 4.88 -11.01
N GLU A 35 -14.63 3.69 -10.38
CA GLU A 35 -14.28 2.44 -11.04
C GLU A 35 -15.19 1.28 -10.60
N THR A 36 -15.10 0.13 -11.29
CA THR A 36 -15.88 -1.04 -10.90
C THR A 36 -15.31 -1.72 -9.65
N PRO A 37 -16.13 -2.41 -8.85
CA PRO A 37 -15.67 -3.21 -7.72
C PRO A 37 -14.52 -4.17 -8.06
N TYR A 38 -14.57 -4.80 -9.24
CA TYR A 38 -13.51 -5.72 -9.70
C TYR A 38 -12.20 -4.99 -9.97
N THR A 39 -12.24 -3.85 -10.68
CA THR A 39 -11.06 -3.04 -10.96
C THR A 39 -10.43 -2.55 -9.66
N TYR A 40 -11.24 -2.06 -8.72
CA TYR A 40 -10.78 -1.61 -7.41
C TYR A 40 -10.09 -2.73 -6.63
N LEU A 41 -10.73 -3.90 -6.52
CA LEU A 41 -10.15 -5.05 -5.84
C LEU A 41 -8.82 -5.46 -6.47
N MET A 42 -8.77 -5.50 -7.80
CA MET A 42 -7.55 -5.86 -8.51
C MET A 42 -6.42 -4.87 -8.23
N THR A 43 -6.70 -3.56 -8.21
CA THR A 43 -5.73 -2.54 -7.81
C THR A 43 -5.20 -2.80 -6.39
N ARG A 44 -6.07 -3.13 -5.43
CA ARG A 44 -5.65 -3.52 -4.06
C ARG A 44 -4.77 -4.77 -4.02
N ARG A 45 -5.08 -5.78 -4.83
CA ARG A 45 -4.27 -7.00 -4.95
C ARG A 45 -2.88 -6.68 -5.49
N ILE A 46 -2.78 -5.82 -6.50
CA ILE A 46 -1.50 -5.38 -7.06
C ILE A 46 -0.69 -4.56 -6.04
N GLU A 47 -1.32 -3.66 -5.29
CA GLU A 47 -0.67 -2.94 -4.18
C GLU A 47 -0.04 -3.91 -3.17
N ARG A 48 -0.78 -4.95 -2.79
CA ARG A 48 -0.25 -5.99 -1.88
C ARG A 48 0.86 -6.82 -2.53
N ALA A 49 0.70 -7.20 -3.80
CA ALA A 49 1.70 -7.95 -4.53
C ALA A 49 3.04 -7.20 -4.58
N LYS A 50 3.03 -5.88 -4.82
CA LYS A 50 4.22 -5.03 -4.76
C LYS A 50 4.92 -5.10 -3.40
N ALA A 51 4.18 -5.18 -2.29
CA ALA A 51 4.77 -5.33 -0.96
C ALA A 51 5.44 -6.70 -0.78
N LEU A 52 4.80 -7.78 -1.25
CA LEU A 52 5.35 -9.13 -1.16
C LEU A 52 6.57 -9.34 -2.06
N LEU A 53 6.53 -8.84 -3.30
CA LEU A 53 7.66 -8.91 -4.23
C LEU A 53 8.87 -8.12 -3.72
N ARG A 54 8.64 -6.97 -3.05
CA ARG A 54 9.71 -6.20 -2.39
C ARG A 54 10.42 -6.97 -1.28
N ARG A 55 9.69 -7.83 -0.57
CA ARG A 55 10.25 -8.63 0.52
C ARG A 55 11.16 -9.75 0.00
N GLY A 56 10.89 -10.26 -1.20
CA GLY A 56 11.75 -11.23 -1.89
C GLY A 56 11.52 -12.71 -1.52
N ASP A 57 10.81 -12.99 -0.43
CA ASP A 57 10.62 -14.35 0.11
C ASP A 57 9.73 -15.28 -0.73
N MET A 58 9.03 -14.74 -1.73
CA MET A 58 8.07 -15.48 -2.54
C MET A 58 8.41 -15.32 -4.03
N THR A 59 8.16 -16.37 -4.80
CA THR A 59 8.15 -16.35 -6.26
C THR A 59 6.96 -15.53 -6.77
N VAL A 60 7.01 -15.09 -8.02
CA VAL A 60 5.91 -14.35 -8.66
C VAL A 60 4.61 -15.17 -8.64
N THR A 61 4.71 -16.47 -8.91
CA THR A 61 3.57 -17.39 -8.91
C THR A 61 2.94 -17.50 -7.52
N GLU A 62 3.74 -17.67 -6.47
CA GLU A 62 3.24 -17.72 -5.10
C GLU A 62 2.58 -16.39 -4.70
N VAL A 63 3.17 -15.26 -5.08
CA VAL A 63 2.56 -13.94 -4.83
C VAL A 63 1.21 -13.81 -5.53
N CYS A 64 1.09 -14.24 -6.80
CA CYS A 64 -0.16 -14.21 -7.55
C CYS A 64 -1.30 -14.89 -6.77
N PHE A 65 -1.07 -16.12 -6.29
CA PHE A 65 -2.08 -16.86 -5.54
C PHE A 65 -2.30 -16.29 -4.14
N ALA A 66 -1.25 -15.81 -3.47
CA ALA A 66 -1.36 -15.24 -2.13
C ALA A 66 -2.18 -13.93 -2.08
N VAL A 67 -2.23 -13.19 -3.19
CA VAL A 67 -3.11 -12.01 -3.31
C VAL A 67 -4.51 -12.35 -3.85
N GLY A 68 -4.83 -13.64 -4.04
CA GLY A 68 -6.15 -14.09 -4.47
C GLY A 68 -6.40 -14.07 -5.97
N CYS A 69 -5.37 -13.87 -6.80
CA CYS A 69 -5.49 -14.02 -8.25
C CYS A 69 -5.49 -15.51 -8.64
N THR A 70 -6.33 -15.88 -9.59
CA THR A 70 -6.50 -17.27 -10.03
C THR A 70 -5.71 -17.62 -11.27
N SER A 71 -5.15 -16.64 -11.97
CA SER A 71 -4.31 -16.86 -13.15
C SER A 71 -3.08 -15.97 -13.13
N LEU A 72 -1.93 -16.59 -13.43
CA LEU A 72 -0.65 -15.89 -13.50
C LEU A 72 -0.61 -14.89 -14.68
N GLY A 73 -1.25 -15.24 -15.81
CA GLY A 73 -1.33 -14.40 -17.00
C GLY A 73 -2.10 -13.10 -16.73
N SER A 74 -3.33 -13.19 -16.21
CA SER A 74 -4.14 -12.00 -15.92
C SER A 74 -3.50 -11.15 -14.82
N PHE A 75 -2.90 -11.77 -13.81
CA PHE A 75 -2.13 -11.07 -12.79
C PHE A 75 -0.94 -10.30 -13.40
N SER A 76 -0.14 -10.96 -14.23
CA SER A 76 1.07 -10.34 -14.81
C SER A 76 0.72 -9.19 -15.75
N SER A 77 -0.30 -9.35 -16.60
CA SER A 77 -0.77 -8.27 -17.48
C SER A 77 -1.24 -7.06 -16.68
N ARG A 78 -2.08 -7.29 -15.65
CA ARG A 78 -2.63 -6.21 -14.85
C ARG A 78 -1.61 -5.55 -13.94
N PHE A 79 -0.66 -6.32 -13.41
CA PHE A 79 0.48 -5.79 -12.67
C PHE A 79 1.29 -4.85 -13.58
N THR A 80 1.63 -5.31 -14.79
CA THR A 80 2.43 -4.50 -15.73
C THR A 80 1.69 -3.22 -16.14
N GLU A 81 0.39 -3.31 -16.40
CA GLU A 81 -0.45 -2.15 -16.72
C GLU A 81 -0.45 -1.11 -15.59
N LEU A 82 -0.56 -1.54 -14.33
CA LEU A 82 -0.66 -0.64 -13.18
C LEU A 82 0.70 -0.16 -12.63
N VAL A 83 1.76 -0.95 -12.81
CA VAL A 83 3.08 -0.69 -12.20
C VAL A 83 4.09 -0.17 -13.24
N GLY A 84 3.87 -0.45 -14.52
CA GLY A 84 4.75 -0.05 -15.62
C GLY A 84 5.87 -1.04 -15.94
N GLU A 85 6.00 -2.13 -15.19
CA GLU A 85 7.01 -3.17 -15.40
C GLU A 85 6.47 -4.56 -14.99
N THR A 86 7.10 -5.63 -15.46
CA THR A 86 6.64 -7.00 -15.15
C THR A 86 6.88 -7.35 -13.68
N PRO A 87 6.09 -8.27 -13.08
CA PRO A 87 6.31 -8.71 -11.70
C PRO A 87 7.72 -9.26 -11.43
N SER A 88 8.29 -9.98 -12.40
CA SER A 88 9.64 -10.55 -12.30
C SER A 88 10.71 -9.46 -12.31
N ALA A 89 10.59 -8.49 -13.22
CA ALA A 89 11.50 -7.34 -13.27
C ALA A 89 11.40 -6.49 -12.01
N TYR A 90 10.17 -6.22 -11.55
CA TYR A 90 9.91 -5.53 -10.29
C TYR A 90 10.64 -6.24 -9.15
N ARG A 91 10.41 -7.55 -8.94
CA ARG A 91 11.06 -8.34 -7.88
C ARG A 91 12.59 -8.34 -7.94
N ALA A 92 13.16 -8.36 -9.14
CA ALA A 92 14.61 -8.46 -9.34
C ALA A 92 15.34 -7.13 -9.06
N ARG A 93 14.64 -6.00 -9.11
CA ARG A 93 15.28 -4.70 -8.89
C ARG A 93 15.59 -4.47 -7.41
N PRO A 94 16.63 -3.69 -7.08
CA PRO A 94 16.87 -3.26 -5.71
C PRO A 94 15.66 -2.53 -5.15
N HIS A 95 15.08 -3.11 -4.11
CA HIS A 95 14.01 -2.50 -3.34
C HIS A 95 14.60 -2.04 -2.02
N ASP A 96 15.44 -1.03 -2.09
CA ASP A 96 16.04 -0.48 -0.88
C ASP A 96 14.90 -0.08 0.06
N HIS A 97 14.88 -0.65 1.27
CA HIS A 97 13.90 -0.33 2.29
C HIS A 97 14.18 1.09 2.79
N GLY A 98 13.90 2.10 1.95
CA GLY A 98 14.23 3.51 2.20
C GLY A 98 15.61 3.65 2.82
N ALA A 99 16.67 3.68 1.99
CA ALA A 99 18.07 3.79 2.39
C ALA A 99 18.22 4.35 3.82
N PRO A 100 18.75 3.56 4.78
CA PRO A 100 18.74 3.96 6.18
C PRO A 100 19.33 5.35 6.29
N ILE A 101 18.60 6.27 6.95
CA ILE A 101 19.08 7.63 7.18
C ILE A 101 20.49 7.50 7.76
N PRO A 102 21.53 8.03 7.08
CA PRO A 102 22.88 7.93 7.59
C PRO A 102 22.92 8.43 9.03
N SER A 103 23.67 7.75 9.90
CA SER A 103 23.71 8.06 11.34
C SER A 103 24.09 9.53 11.61
N CYS A 104 24.87 10.15 10.71
CA CYS A 104 25.19 11.58 10.75
C CYS A 104 23.96 12.48 10.54
N VAL A 105 23.05 12.13 9.63
CA VAL A 105 21.81 12.86 9.35
C VAL A 105 20.84 12.70 10.53
N ALA A 106 20.66 11.48 11.02
CA ALA A 106 19.82 11.21 12.19
C ALA A 106 20.27 12.02 13.42
N ARG A 107 21.58 11.99 13.74
CA ARG A 107 22.17 12.78 14.84
C ARG A 107 21.98 14.29 14.68
N ARG A 108 22.00 14.80 13.44
CA ARG A 108 21.77 16.24 13.18
C ARG A 108 20.31 16.61 13.42
N MET A 109 19.38 15.78 12.96
CA MET A 109 17.94 16.03 13.07
C MET A 109 17.40 15.87 14.49
N THR A 110 17.94 14.91 15.26
CA THR A 110 17.51 14.66 16.65
C THR A 110 18.33 15.42 17.69
N ARG A 111 19.18 16.36 17.26
CA ARG A 111 19.99 17.16 18.18
C ARG A 111 19.05 18.00 19.07
N PRO A 112 19.09 17.83 20.41
CA PRO A 112 18.25 18.63 21.29
C PRO A 112 18.61 20.10 21.17
N ALA A 113 17.61 20.95 20.90
CA ALA A 113 17.79 22.39 21.02
C ALA A 113 18.07 22.69 22.49
N ARG A 114 19.29 23.15 22.81
CA ARG A 114 19.56 23.69 24.14
C ARG A 114 18.60 24.87 24.31
N HIS A 115 17.63 24.71 25.21
CA HIS A 115 16.83 25.82 25.70
C HIS A 115 17.82 26.82 26.29
N ARG A 116 18.14 27.89 25.55
CA ARG A 116 18.86 29.03 26.10
C ARG A 116 17.90 29.66 27.08
N ASN A 117 18.07 29.34 28.38
CA ASN A 117 17.26 29.94 29.43
C ASN A 117 17.43 31.47 29.37
N PRO A 118 16.37 32.27 29.16
CA PRO A 118 16.50 33.72 29.08
C PRO A 118 16.59 34.41 30.46
N GLU A 119 16.80 33.68 31.55
CA GLU A 119 16.84 34.25 32.91
C GLU A 119 18.26 34.26 33.49
N ALA A 120 19.02 35.26 33.09
CA ALA A 120 20.09 35.86 33.88
C ALA A 120 20.04 37.36 33.54
N GLU A 121 19.28 38.15 34.30
CA GLU A 121 19.73 39.13 35.31
C GLU A 121 18.45 39.91 35.73
N PRO A 122 18.28 40.46 36.96
CA PRO A 122 19.30 41.28 37.63
C PRO A 122 19.43 41.05 39.15
N GLY A 123 20.67 40.98 39.62
CA GLY A 123 21.00 41.17 41.04
C GLY A 123 20.75 42.62 41.48
N THR A 124 19.57 42.91 42.02
CA THR A 124 19.34 44.07 42.89
C THR A 124 19.51 43.62 44.33
N ARG A 125 20.48 44.18 45.07
CA ARG A 125 20.36 44.44 46.52
C ARG A 125 21.50 45.35 47.01
N LEU A 126 21.05 46.49 47.56
CA LEU A 126 21.62 47.42 48.54
C LEU A 126 22.75 48.36 48.06
#